data_AF-A0A7X8LYI1-F1
#
_entry.id   AF-A0A7X8LYI1-F1
#
_cell.length_a   1.000
_cell.length_b   1.000
_cell.length_c   1.000
_cell.angle_alpha   90.00
_cell.angle_beta   90.00
_cell.angle_gamma   90.00
#
_symmetry.space_group_name_H-M   'P 1'
#
loop_
_entity.id
_entity.type
_entity.pdbx_description
1 polymer ?
#
loop_
_entity_poly.entity_id
_entity_poly.type
_entity_poly.pdbx_seq_one_letter_code
_entity_poly.pdbx_strand_id
1 'polypeptide(L)'
;ARGLAEMGGFGEKVIAITDELDSAGNTVKAVTKGFSISAAGLTVIALLGAFMSEVNTAAADLGLVAAGENFINNFDVMNPTVFFGLIVGVSIPAIFSAMLMLGVDRNAQRMVSEIHRQFDTIPGLKEGREDAKPDYDKCIDIATTGALKELVPAGVVAILSTIAVGLIGGVQAIGGYLTGNIASGLLLALLMSNSGGTWDNAKKYVEAGNCGGKGSVAHKSAVVGDTVGDPFKDTAGPSINTQITVVSLVSSLLSVIFLQFSIF
;
A
#
# COMPACT_ATOMS: atom_id res chain seq x y z
N ALA A 1 -0.28 1.57 -23.85
CA ALA A 1 0.10 1.49 -25.28
C ALA A 1 -0.08 0.07 -25.81
N ARG A 2 0.67 -0.92 -25.28
CA ARG A 2 0.58 -2.34 -25.67
C ARG A 2 -0.85 -2.87 -25.80
N GLY A 3 -1.69 -2.71 -24.77
CA GLY A 3 -3.07 -3.22 -24.81
C GLY A 3 -3.90 -2.66 -25.97
N LEU A 4 -3.72 -1.39 -26.33
CA LEU A 4 -4.37 -0.78 -27.50
C LEU A 4 -3.78 -1.31 -28.81
N ALA A 5 -2.47 -1.59 -28.85
CA ALA A 5 -1.81 -2.17 -30.01
C ALA A 5 -2.34 -3.59 -30.31
N GLU A 6 -2.53 -4.40 -29.27
CA GLU A 6 -3.11 -5.74 -29.34
C GLU A 6 -4.58 -5.69 -29.78
N MET A 7 -5.41 -4.92 -29.09
CA MET A 7 -6.85 -4.81 -29.39
C MET A 7 -7.12 -4.16 -30.75
N GLY A 8 -6.23 -3.29 -31.23
CA GLY A 8 -6.33 -2.62 -32.52
C GLY A 8 -5.68 -3.38 -33.68
N GLY A 9 -5.09 -4.56 -33.45
CA GLY A 9 -4.50 -5.38 -34.51
C GLY A 9 -3.30 -4.75 -35.22
N PHE A 10 -2.50 -3.92 -34.53
CA PHE A 10 -1.43 -3.11 -35.13
C PHE A 10 -0.16 -3.91 -35.56
N GLY A 11 -0.20 -5.24 -35.50
CA GLY A 11 0.86 -6.15 -35.97
C GLY A 11 2.00 -6.37 -34.98
N GLU A 12 2.76 -7.46 -35.18
CA GLU A 12 3.76 -7.95 -34.23
C GLU A 12 4.89 -6.95 -33.96
N LYS A 13 5.30 -6.16 -34.96
CA LYS A 13 6.36 -5.15 -34.79
C LYS A 13 5.97 -4.07 -33.78
N VAL A 14 4.72 -3.60 -33.84
CA VAL A 14 4.22 -2.57 -32.91
C VAL A 14 4.09 -3.16 -31.51
N ILE A 15 3.56 -4.38 -31.41
CA ILE A 15 3.43 -5.11 -30.14
C ILE A 15 4.82 -5.28 -29.49
N ALA A 16 5.82 -5.75 -30.25
CA ALA A 16 7.18 -5.94 -29.75
C ALA A 16 7.82 -4.64 -29.22
N ILE A 17 7.68 -3.53 -29.94
CA ILE A 17 8.16 -2.21 -29.48
C ILE A 17 7.44 -1.81 -28.19
N THR A 18 6.12 -2.00 -28.11
CA THR A 18 5.37 -1.65 -26.90
C THR A 18 5.68 -2.56 -25.71
N ASP A 19 6.05 -3.82 -25.95
CA ASP A 19 6.51 -4.77 -24.91
C ASP A 19 7.86 -4.33 -24.33
N GLU A 20 8.79 -3.89 -25.18
CA GLU A 20 10.09 -3.37 -24.75
C GLU A 20 9.93 -2.11 -23.89
N LEU A 21 9.05 -1.19 -24.31
CA LEU A 21 8.72 0.01 -23.55
C LEU A 21 8.03 -0.31 -22.21
N ASP A 22 7.14 -1.29 -22.17
CA ASP A 22 6.47 -1.72 -20.92
C ASP A 22 7.46 -2.36 -19.94
N SER A 23 8.43 -3.13 -20.45
CA SER A 23 9.55 -3.67 -19.64
C SER A 23 10.41 -2.57 -19.01
N ALA A 24 10.84 -1.60 -19.82
CA ALA A 24 11.59 -0.44 -19.32
C ALA A 24 10.76 0.37 -18.31
N GLY A 25 9.46 0.58 -18.59
CA GLY A 25 8.53 1.26 -17.70
C GLY A 25 8.37 0.60 -16.33
N ASN A 26 8.35 -0.74 -16.26
CA ASN A 26 8.29 -1.45 -14.98
C ASN A 26 9.56 -1.28 -14.15
N THR A 27 10.73 -1.23 -14.80
CA THR A 27 11.99 -0.93 -14.11
C THR A 27 11.99 0.51 -13.56
N VAL A 28 11.59 1.49 -14.38
CA VAL A 28 11.44 2.88 -13.92
C VAL A 28 10.44 2.97 -12.75
N LYS A 29 9.28 2.31 -12.86
CA LYS A 29 8.25 2.26 -11.81
C LYS A 29 8.82 1.70 -10.50
N ALA A 30 9.62 0.63 -10.55
CA ALA A 30 10.26 0.07 -9.37
C ALA A 30 11.25 1.05 -8.73
N VAL A 31 12.09 1.71 -9.54
CA VAL A 31 13.02 2.74 -9.06
C VAL A 31 12.28 3.93 -8.43
N THR A 32 11.22 4.42 -9.06
CA THR A 32 10.39 5.51 -8.52
C THR A 32 9.73 5.10 -7.21
N LYS A 33 9.18 3.87 -7.11
CA LYS A 33 8.63 3.35 -5.84
C LYS A 33 9.70 3.33 -4.74
N GLY A 34 10.90 2.79 -5.03
CA GLY A 34 12.01 2.77 -4.08
C GLY A 34 12.46 4.18 -3.64
N PHE A 35 12.51 5.13 -4.58
CA PHE A 35 12.83 6.53 -4.28
C PHE A 35 11.75 7.17 -3.41
N SER A 36 10.47 7.02 -3.76
CA SER A 36 9.35 7.56 -2.98
C SER A 36 9.32 7.00 -1.55
N ILE A 37 9.58 5.70 -1.38
CA ILE A 37 9.62 5.05 -0.07
C ILE A 37 10.81 5.54 0.76
N SER A 38 11.99 5.66 0.14
CA SER A 38 13.19 6.17 0.82
C SER A 38 13.03 7.65 1.21
N ALA A 39 12.53 8.48 0.30
CA ALA A 39 12.24 9.89 0.55
C ALA A 39 11.22 10.05 1.66
N ALA A 40 10.15 9.25 1.65
CA ALA A 40 9.20 9.19 2.74
C ALA A 40 9.89 8.88 4.06
N GLY A 41 10.75 7.84 4.11
CA GLY A 41 11.55 7.48 5.28
C GLY A 41 12.28 8.67 5.94
N LEU A 42 12.91 9.54 5.14
CA LEU A 42 13.53 10.78 5.62
C LEU A 42 12.51 11.81 6.13
N THR A 43 11.42 12.02 5.39
CA THR A 43 10.32 12.91 5.81
C THR A 43 9.74 12.50 7.14
N VAL A 44 9.78 11.21 7.47
CA VAL A 44 9.11 10.73 8.66
C VAL A 44 9.80 11.14 9.97
N ILE A 45 11.13 11.22 10.01
CA ILE A 45 11.83 11.77 11.19
C ILE A 45 11.39 13.23 11.42
N ALA A 46 11.19 13.98 10.33
CA ALA A 46 10.64 15.33 10.41
C ALA A 46 9.18 15.33 10.90
N LEU A 47 8.35 14.35 10.54
CA LEU A 47 6.98 14.21 11.05
C LEU A 47 6.95 13.93 12.56
N LEU A 48 7.87 13.10 13.09
CA LEU A 48 7.97 12.86 14.53
C LEU A 48 8.42 14.12 15.28
N GLY A 49 9.40 14.85 14.71
CA GLY A 49 9.81 16.15 15.24
C GLY A 49 8.69 17.20 15.19
N ALA A 50 7.92 17.23 14.10
CA ALA A 50 6.76 18.11 13.94
C ALA A 50 5.66 17.77 14.95
N PHE A 51 5.36 16.48 15.16
CA PHE A 51 4.43 16.04 16.20
C PHE A 51 4.88 16.48 17.60
N MET A 52 6.16 16.28 17.94
CA MET A 52 6.70 16.71 19.23
C MET A 52 6.61 18.24 19.41
N SER A 53 6.91 19.00 18.35
CA SER A 53 6.75 20.46 18.34
C SER A 53 5.30 20.86 18.56
N GLU A 54 4.35 20.24 17.85
CA GLU A 54 2.92 20.50 17.97
C GLU A 54 2.42 20.23 19.39
N VAL A 55 2.82 19.11 19.98
CA VAL A 55 2.48 18.75 21.36
C VAL A 55 3.03 19.76 22.35
N ASN A 56 4.28 20.22 22.19
CA ASN A 56 4.88 21.22 23.07
C ASN A 56 4.18 22.58 22.96
N THR A 57 3.82 23.01 21.76
CA THR A 57 3.02 24.22 21.54
C THR A 57 1.65 24.10 22.20
N ALA A 58 0.94 23.00 21.94
CA ALA A 58 -0.36 22.74 22.55
C ALA A 58 -0.29 22.68 24.09
N ALA A 59 0.76 22.08 24.66
CA ALA A 59 0.95 22.02 26.11
C ALA A 59 1.20 23.41 26.73
N ALA A 60 1.97 24.27 26.05
CA ALA A 60 2.20 25.64 26.48
C ALA A 60 0.90 26.49 26.42
N ASP A 61 0.13 26.36 25.33
CA ASP A 61 -1.15 27.07 25.17
C ASP A 61 -2.19 26.65 26.21
N LEU A 62 -2.14 25.39 26.66
CA LEU A 62 -2.97 24.87 27.75
C LEU A 62 -2.45 25.21 29.15
N GLY A 63 -1.29 25.87 29.27
CA GLY A 63 -0.66 26.20 30.55
C GLY A 63 -0.15 24.98 31.33
N LEU A 64 0.09 23.86 30.66
CA LEU A 64 0.62 22.63 31.28
C LEU A 64 2.12 22.73 31.57
N VAL A 65 2.84 23.62 30.88
CA VAL A 65 4.27 23.89 31.04
C VAL A 65 4.52 25.39 31.03
N ALA A 66 5.60 25.83 31.68
CA ALA A 66 5.97 27.25 31.67
C ALA A 66 6.42 27.70 30.26
N ALA A 67 6.29 28.99 29.95
CA ALA A 67 6.74 29.54 28.68
C ALA A 67 8.25 29.32 28.49
N GLY A 68 8.62 28.48 27.51
CA GLY A 68 10.01 28.08 27.23
C GLY A 68 10.39 26.69 27.74
N GLU A 69 9.49 25.97 28.42
CA GLU A 69 9.67 24.57 28.80
C GLU A 69 8.97 23.64 27.81
N ASN A 70 9.59 22.48 27.56
CA ASN A 70 9.01 21.44 26.70
C ASN A 70 8.32 20.38 27.55
N PHE A 71 7.09 20.03 27.19
CA PHE A 71 6.37 18.89 27.76
C PHE A 71 7.03 17.55 27.36
N ILE A 72 7.46 17.45 26.10
CA ILE A 72 8.21 16.30 25.56
C ILE A 72 9.54 16.78 24.98
N ASN A 73 10.64 16.23 25.50
CA ASN A 73 11.98 16.43 24.95
C ASN A 73 12.44 15.25 24.10
N ASN A 74 12.01 14.04 24.45
CA ASN A 74 12.31 12.80 23.76
C ASN A 74 11.24 11.74 24.05
N PHE A 75 11.31 10.63 23.31
CA PHE A 75 10.52 9.44 23.55
C PHE A 75 11.46 8.32 24.04
N ASP A 76 11.50 8.11 25.35
CA ASP A 76 12.32 7.05 25.96
C ASP A 76 11.67 5.68 25.75
N VAL A 77 12.34 4.78 25.03
CA VAL A 77 11.84 3.42 24.75
C VAL A 77 11.75 2.57 26.03
N MET A 78 12.48 2.93 27.10
CA MET A 78 12.34 2.28 28.40
C MET A 78 11.09 2.72 29.16
N ASN A 79 10.43 3.80 28.73
CA ASN A 79 9.13 4.19 29.28
C ASN A 79 8.05 3.19 28.79
N PRO A 80 7.31 2.53 29.71
CA PRO A 80 6.29 1.55 29.34
C PRO A 80 5.21 2.08 28.40
N THR A 81 4.83 3.35 28.52
CA THR A 81 3.81 4.00 27.70
C THR A 81 4.31 4.20 26.26
N VAL A 82 5.57 4.64 26.10
CA VAL A 82 6.22 4.75 24.79
C VAL A 82 6.40 3.37 24.18
N PHE A 83 6.85 2.39 24.96
CA PHE A 83 7.03 1.01 24.50
C PHE A 83 5.71 0.35 24.08
N PHE A 84 4.62 0.59 24.83
CA PHE A 84 3.28 0.17 24.45
C PHE A 84 2.90 0.72 23.06
N GLY A 85 3.05 2.04 22.88
CA GLY A 85 2.84 2.69 21.60
C GLY A 85 3.65 2.04 20.49
N LEU A 86 4.95 1.83 20.73
CA LEU A 86 5.89 1.22 19.78
C LEU A 86 5.43 -0.15 19.28
N ILE A 87 5.05 -1.06 20.20
CA ILE A 87 4.60 -2.40 19.84
C ILE A 87 3.32 -2.36 18.99
N VAL A 88 2.36 -1.52 19.39
CA VAL A 88 1.12 -1.35 18.60
C VAL A 88 1.46 -0.76 17.23
N GLY A 89 2.30 0.27 17.19
CA GLY A 89 2.74 0.94 15.97
C GLY A 89 3.37 -0.02 14.97
N VAL A 90 4.29 -0.88 15.41
CA VAL A 90 4.96 -1.89 14.56
C VAL A 90 3.96 -2.83 13.88
N SER A 91 2.83 -3.12 14.51
CA SER A 91 1.83 -4.04 13.96
C SER A 91 0.94 -3.41 12.88
N ILE A 92 0.73 -2.09 12.90
CA ILE A 92 -0.25 -1.43 12.04
C ILE A 92 0.04 -1.59 10.56
N PRO A 93 1.27 -1.36 10.05
CA PRO A 93 1.55 -1.56 8.63
C PRO A 93 1.26 -2.98 8.17
N ALA A 94 1.60 -4.00 8.98
CA ALA A 94 1.34 -5.39 8.65
C ALA A 94 -0.17 -5.70 8.59
N ILE A 95 -0.95 -5.21 9.56
CA ILE A 95 -2.41 -5.37 9.59
C ILE A 95 -3.04 -4.66 8.38
N PHE A 96 -2.62 -3.42 8.12
CA PHE A 96 -3.10 -2.61 7.00
C PHE A 96 -2.81 -3.29 5.65
N SER A 97 -1.58 -3.77 5.45
CA SER A 97 -1.21 -4.52 4.25
C SER A 97 -2.02 -5.81 4.10
N ALA A 98 -2.22 -6.57 5.18
CA ALA A 98 -3.00 -7.80 5.13
C ALA A 98 -4.45 -7.54 4.72
N MET A 99 -5.08 -6.49 5.25
CA MET A 99 -6.45 -6.10 4.87
C MET A 99 -6.54 -5.76 3.38
N LEU A 100 -5.59 -4.97 2.87
CA LEU A 100 -5.55 -4.61 1.45
C LEU A 100 -5.33 -5.82 0.55
N MET A 101 -4.38 -6.69 0.88
CA MET A 101 -4.08 -7.88 0.09
C MET A 101 -5.26 -8.86 0.04
N LEU A 102 -5.90 -9.11 1.19
CA LEU A 102 -7.11 -9.94 1.25
C LEU A 102 -8.28 -9.32 0.49
N GLY A 103 -8.37 -7.98 0.48
CA GLY A 103 -9.36 -7.26 -0.32
C GLY A 103 -9.12 -7.40 -1.82
N VAL A 104 -7.86 -7.32 -2.26
CA VAL A 104 -7.49 -7.57 -3.67
C VAL A 104 -7.82 -9.01 -4.06
N ASP A 105 -7.47 -10.01 -3.25
CA ASP A 105 -7.78 -11.41 -3.53
C ASP A 105 -9.29 -11.65 -3.70
N ARG A 106 -10.11 -11.17 -2.77
CA ARG A 106 -11.57 -11.29 -2.88
C ARG A 106 -12.13 -10.65 -4.15
N ASN A 107 -11.61 -9.49 -4.56
CA ASN A 107 -12.05 -8.84 -5.79
C ASN A 107 -11.52 -9.54 -7.05
N ALA A 108 -10.30 -10.07 -7.01
CA ALA A 108 -9.74 -10.87 -8.09
C ALA A 108 -10.57 -12.15 -8.32
N GLN A 109 -10.97 -12.84 -7.25
CA GLN A 109 -11.84 -14.02 -7.36
C GLN A 109 -13.20 -13.70 -7.97
N ARG A 110 -13.80 -12.55 -7.60
CA ARG A 110 -15.05 -12.07 -8.23
C ARG A 110 -14.85 -11.76 -9.71
N MET A 111 -13.76 -11.09 -10.07
CA MET A 111 -13.41 -10.77 -11.46
C MET A 111 -13.22 -12.05 -12.29
N VAL A 112 -12.46 -13.02 -11.77
CA VAL A 112 -12.23 -14.31 -12.45
C VAL A 112 -13.54 -15.07 -12.64
N SER A 113 -14.41 -15.07 -11.63
CA SER A 113 -15.73 -15.72 -11.72
C SER A 113 -16.61 -15.08 -12.78
N GLU A 114 -16.59 -13.74 -12.89
CA GLU A 114 -17.32 -13.02 -13.93
C GLU A 114 -16.76 -13.28 -15.34
N ILE A 115 -15.43 -13.30 -15.50
CA ILE A 115 -14.79 -13.64 -16.77
C ILE A 115 -15.20 -15.06 -17.22
N HIS A 116 -15.16 -16.04 -16.32
CA HIS A 116 -15.62 -17.40 -16.63
C HIS A 116 -17.11 -17.42 -16.99
N ARG A 117 -17.96 -16.71 -16.25
CA ARG A 117 -19.39 -16.60 -16.55
C ARG A 117 -19.61 -16.05 -17.96
N GLN A 118 -18.94 -14.97 -18.35
CA GLN A 118 -19.06 -14.40 -19.70
C GLN A 118 -18.61 -15.40 -20.76
N PHE A 119 -17.47 -16.04 -20.55
CA PHE A 119 -16.93 -17.06 -21.44
C PHE A 119 -17.84 -18.29 -21.60
N ASP A 120 -18.56 -18.69 -20.56
CA ASP A 120 -19.44 -19.86 -20.60
C ASP A 120 -20.87 -19.54 -21.09
N THR A 121 -21.32 -18.28 -20.93
CA THR A 121 -22.71 -17.88 -21.21
C THR A 121 -22.91 -17.05 -22.47
N ILE A 122 -21.88 -16.35 -22.96
CA ILE A 122 -21.95 -15.54 -24.19
C ILE A 122 -21.43 -16.38 -25.37
N PRO A 123 -22.31 -16.86 -26.27
CA PRO A 123 -21.89 -17.71 -27.38
C PRO A 123 -20.96 -16.95 -28.33
N GLY A 124 -19.88 -17.58 -28.79
CA GLY A 124 -18.94 -16.96 -29.72
C GLY A 124 -17.83 -16.12 -29.08
N LEU A 125 -17.88 -15.88 -27.76
CA LEU A 125 -16.92 -15.03 -27.09
C LEU A 125 -15.53 -15.69 -26.96
N LYS A 126 -15.48 -16.97 -26.61
CA LYS A 126 -14.22 -17.73 -26.52
C LYS A 126 -13.58 -17.91 -27.90
N GLU A 127 -14.41 -18.07 -28.93
CA GLU A 127 -13.99 -18.23 -30.32
C GLU A 127 -13.57 -16.90 -30.97
N GLY A 128 -13.83 -15.76 -30.30
CA GLY A 128 -13.46 -14.43 -30.80
C GLY A 128 -14.28 -13.97 -32.00
N ARG A 129 -15.57 -14.35 -32.06
CA ARG A 129 -16.44 -13.92 -33.16
C ARG A 129 -16.77 -12.43 -33.05
N GLU A 130 -16.80 -11.71 -34.18
CA GLU A 130 -17.05 -10.26 -34.20
C GLU A 130 -18.42 -9.85 -33.65
N ASP A 131 -19.41 -10.75 -33.69
CA ASP A 131 -20.76 -10.56 -33.16
C ASP A 131 -20.86 -10.76 -31.64
N ALA A 132 -19.86 -11.39 -31.01
CA ALA A 132 -19.83 -11.65 -29.58
C ALA A 132 -18.94 -10.63 -28.86
N LYS A 133 -19.55 -9.63 -28.22
CA LYS A 133 -18.82 -8.62 -27.45
C LYS A 133 -18.82 -8.95 -25.95
N PRO A 134 -17.68 -8.87 -25.27
CA PRO A 134 -17.63 -9.00 -23.81
C PRO A 134 -18.32 -7.82 -23.13
N ASP A 135 -18.84 -8.07 -21.93
CA ASP A 135 -19.43 -7.05 -21.07
C ASP A 135 -18.31 -6.44 -20.20
N TYR A 136 -17.70 -5.39 -20.73
CA TYR A 136 -16.65 -4.64 -20.02
C TYR A 136 -17.20 -3.86 -18.82
N ASP A 137 -18.43 -3.34 -18.91
CA ASP A 137 -19.04 -2.52 -17.88
C ASP A 137 -19.19 -3.31 -16.58
N LYS A 138 -19.52 -4.61 -16.70
CA LYS A 138 -19.63 -5.46 -15.52
C LYS A 138 -18.29 -5.69 -14.81
N CYS A 139 -17.21 -5.88 -15.57
CA CYS A 139 -15.87 -5.99 -15.00
C CYS A 139 -15.45 -4.67 -14.32
N ILE A 140 -15.75 -3.52 -14.94
CA ILE A 140 -15.46 -2.20 -14.37
C ILE A 140 -16.23 -2.01 -13.05
N ASP A 141 -17.53 -2.31 -13.03
CA ASP A 141 -18.39 -2.22 -11.83
C ASP A 141 -17.84 -3.05 -10.66
N ILE A 142 -17.41 -4.31 -10.92
CA ILE A 142 -16.80 -5.17 -9.91
C ILE A 142 -15.51 -4.57 -9.36
N ALA A 143 -14.63 -4.07 -10.23
CA ALA A 143 -13.37 -3.47 -9.81
C ALA A 143 -13.59 -2.19 -8.99
N THR A 144 -14.47 -1.29 -9.46
CA THR A 144 -14.76 0.00 -8.82
C THR A 144 -15.43 -0.19 -7.46
N THR A 145 -16.53 -0.94 -7.41
CA THR A 145 -17.27 -1.19 -6.16
C THR A 145 -16.42 -1.99 -5.17
N GLY A 146 -15.65 -2.96 -5.68
CA GLY A 146 -14.72 -3.76 -4.91
C GLY A 146 -13.62 -2.92 -4.25
N ALA A 147 -12.97 -2.03 -5.00
CA ALA A 147 -11.91 -1.17 -4.48
C ALA A 147 -12.38 -0.29 -3.33
N LEU A 148 -13.57 0.34 -3.46
CA LEU A 148 -14.13 1.20 -2.42
C LEU A 148 -14.47 0.40 -1.14
N LYS A 149 -15.10 -0.77 -1.28
CA LYS A 149 -15.51 -1.60 -0.14
C LYS A 149 -14.32 -2.15 0.67
N GLU A 150 -13.19 -2.39 0.01
CA GLU A 150 -12.01 -2.96 0.67
C GLU A 150 -11.07 -1.87 1.23
N LEU A 151 -11.00 -0.68 0.61
CA LEU A 151 -10.13 0.39 1.07
C LEU A 151 -10.64 1.09 2.33
N VAL A 152 -11.95 1.33 2.43
CA VAL A 152 -12.54 2.08 3.57
C VAL A 152 -12.24 1.41 4.92
N PRO A 153 -12.44 0.09 5.10
CA PRO A 153 -12.14 -0.57 6.37
C PRO A 153 -10.66 -0.44 6.78
N ALA A 154 -9.73 -0.57 5.83
CA ALA A 154 -8.30 -0.48 6.12
C ALA A 154 -7.92 0.93 6.61
N GLY A 155 -8.45 1.98 5.97
CA GLY A 155 -8.25 3.36 6.41
C GLY A 155 -8.86 3.63 7.79
N VAL A 156 -10.09 3.15 8.02
CA VAL A 156 -10.78 3.30 9.31
C VAL A 156 -10.00 2.63 10.44
N VAL A 157 -9.48 1.41 10.24
CA VAL A 157 -8.67 0.71 11.25
C VAL A 157 -7.41 1.51 11.58
N ALA A 158 -6.71 2.07 10.60
CA ALA A 158 -5.52 2.89 10.84
C ALA A 158 -5.83 4.16 11.66
N ILE A 159 -6.92 4.84 11.35
CA ILE A 159 -7.36 6.05 12.07
C ILE A 159 -7.81 5.71 13.49
N LEU A 160 -8.71 4.73 13.64
CA LEU A 160 -9.24 4.34 14.96
C LEU A 160 -8.15 3.79 15.88
N SER A 161 -7.19 3.03 15.35
CA SER A 161 -6.05 2.54 16.14
C SER A 161 -5.19 3.70 16.66
N THR A 162 -4.96 4.72 15.82
CA THR A 162 -4.22 5.92 16.22
C THR A 162 -4.95 6.66 17.35
N ILE A 163 -6.27 6.87 17.20
CA ILE A 163 -7.10 7.51 18.23
C ILE A 163 -7.08 6.70 19.53
N ALA A 164 -7.25 5.38 19.44
CA ALA A 164 -7.25 4.51 20.60
C ALA A 164 -5.93 4.56 21.38
N VAL A 165 -4.79 4.51 20.68
CA VAL A 165 -3.47 4.61 21.33
C VAL A 165 -3.29 5.96 22.02
N GLY A 166 -3.70 7.06 21.37
CA GLY A 166 -3.58 8.40 21.94
C GLY A 166 -4.51 8.64 23.13
N LEU A 167 -5.72 8.07 23.13
CA LEU A 167 -6.61 8.14 24.29
C LEU A 167 -6.18 7.22 25.43
N ILE A 168 -5.50 6.11 25.15
CA ILE A 168 -5.04 5.19 26.18
C ILE A 168 -3.77 5.73 26.84
N GLY A 169 -2.71 5.98 26.07
CA GLY A 169 -1.38 6.32 26.62
C GLY A 169 -0.88 7.72 26.27
N GLY A 170 -1.75 8.60 25.79
CA GLY A 170 -1.44 10.00 25.55
C GLY A 170 -0.38 10.23 24.46
N VAL A 171 0.16 11.43 24.49
CA VAL A 171 1.16 11.91 23.52
C VAL A 171 2.48 11.12 23.56
N GLN A 172 2.83 10.53 24.70
CA GLN A 172 4.01 9.66 24.84
C GLN A 172 3.81 8.32 24.11
N ALA A 173 2.64 7.70 24.24
CA ALA A 173 2.32 6.49 23.49
C ALA A 173 2.23 6.76 21.98
N ILE A 174 1.68 7.90 21.58
CA ILE A 174 1.66 8.30 20.16
C ILE A 174 3.07 8.44 19.59
N GLY A 175 4.01 9.01 20.35
CA GLY A 175 5.41 9.07 19.94
C GLY A 175 5.99 7.70 19.61
N GLY A 176 5.83 6.74 20.53
CA GLY A 176 6.24 5.35 20.29
C GLY A 176 5.50 4.71 19.11
N TYR A 177 4.19 4.91 19.03
CA TYR A 177 3.33 4.39 17.96
C TYR A 177 3.74 4.87 16.59
N LEU A 178 4.01 6.16 16.44
CA LEU A 178 4.57 6.71 15.23
C LEU A 178 5.90 6.01 14.95
N THR A 179 6.88 6.06 15.87
CA THR A 179 8.19 5.42 15.64
C THR A 179 8.09 3.97 15.16
N GLY A 180 7.23 3.16 15.77
CA GLY A 180 7.03 1.76 15.41
C GLY A 180 6.37 1.56 14.04
N ASN A 181 5.32 2.33 13.77
CA ASN A 181 4.58 2.30 12.50
C ASN A 181 5.51 2.69 11.33
N ILE A 182 6.37 3.66 11.58
CA ILE A 182 7.33 4.17 10.61
C ILE A 182 8.42 3.15 10.31
N ALA A 183 9.07 2.64 11.37
CA ALA A 183 10.19 1.72 11.23
C ALA A 183 9.77 0.42 10.52
N SER A 184 8.65 -0.17 10.95
CA SER A 184 8.10 -1.37 10.32
C SER A 184 7.54 -1.11 8.93
N GLY A 185 6.83 0.00 8.74
CA GLY A 185 6.21 0.36 7.48
C GLY A 185 7.23 0.62 6.37
N LEU A 186 8.33 1.30 6.68
CA LEU A 186 9.41 1.51 5.71
C LEU A 186 9.99 0.18 5.20
N LEU A 187 10.28 -0.75 6.12
CA LEU A 187 10.84 -2.06 5.77
C LEU A 187 9.84 -2.89 4.94
N LEU A 188 8.58 -2.92 5.35
CA LEU A 188 7.53 -3.66 4.63
C LEU A 188 7.24 -3.05 3.25
N ALA A 189 7.19 -1.72 3.13
CA ALA A 189 6.96 -1.04 1.87
C ALA A 189 8.08 -1.35 0.85
N LEU A 190 9.34 -1.31 1.29
CA LEU A 190 10.50 -1.66 0.46
C LEU A 190 10.46 -3.13 0.05
N LEU A 191 10.22 -4.04 1.00
CA LEU A 191 10.10 -5.46 0.74
C LEU A 191 9.03 -5.73 -0.30
N MET A 192 7.81 -5.24 -0.08
CA MET A 192 6.67 -5.52 -0.96
C MET A 192 6.87 -4.97 -2.36
N SER A 193 7.34 -3.72 -2.47
CA SER A 193 7.56 -3.07 -3.76
C SER A 193 8.65 -3.75 -4.57
N ASN A 194 9.77 -4.10 -3.93
CA ASN A 194 10.89 -4.74 -4.60
C ASN A 194 10.58 -6.19 -4.96
N SER A 195 10.03 -6.98 -4.02
CA SER A 195 9.67 -8.38 -4.29
C SER A 195 8.67 -8.53 -5.42
N GLY A 196 7.61 -7.71 -5.44
CA GLY A 196 6.64 -7.76 -6.55
C GLY A 196 7.25 -7.29 -7.88
N GLY A 197 8.11 -6.28 -7.87
CA GLY A 197 8.85 -5.87 -9.07
C GLY A 197 9.80 -6.96 -9.59
N THR A 198 10.46 -7.69 -8.68
CA THR A 198 11.30 -8.83 -9.03
C THR A 198 10.51 -9.96 -9.68
N TRP A 199 9.33 -10.32 -9.15
CA TRP A 199 8.49 -11.36 -9.75
C TRP A 199 7.99 -10.99 -11.15
N ASP A 200 7.58 -9.74 -11.36
CA ASP A 200 7.17 -9.25 -12.69
C ASP A 200 8.31 -9.29 -13.70
N ASN A 201 9.49 -8.81 -13.31
CA ASN A 201 10.66 -8.83 -14.17
C ASN A 201 11.15 -10.25 -14.46
N ALA A 202 11.03 -11.17 -13.49
CA ALA A 202 11.32 -12.58 -13.71
C ALA A 202 10.37 -13.18 -14.75
N LYS A 203 9.07 -12.88 -14.68
CA LYS A 203 8.08 -13.29 -15.71
C LYS A 203 8.46 -12.77 -17.08
N LYS A 204 8.77 -11.48 -17.21
CA LYS A 204 9.22 -10.87 -18.48
C LYS A 204 10.49 -11.52 -19.03
N TYR A 205 11.44 -11.85 -18.16
CA TYR A 205 12.67 -12.54 -18.54
C TYR A 205 12.39 -13.93 -19.14
N VAL A 206 11.42 -14.67 -18.59
CA VAL A 206 10.98 -15.95 -19.16
C VAL A 206 10.20 -15.75 -20.46
N GLU A 207 9.32 -14.75 -20.54
CA GLU A 207 8.56 -14.40 -21.75
C GLU A 207 9.47 -14.06 -22.95
N ALA A 208 10.64 -13.48 -22.69
CA ALA A 208 11.68 -13.21 -23.68
C ALA A 208 12.44 -14.46 -24.18
N GLY A 209 12.11 -15.66 -23.68
CA GLY A 209 12.66 -16.93 -24.16
C GLY A 209 13.83 -17.48 -23.35
N ASN A 210 14.36 -16.75 -22.37
CA ASN A 210 15.57 -17.14 -21.63
C ASN A 210 15.40 -18.39 -20.74
N CYS A 211 14.16 -18.79 -20.45
CA CYS A 211 13.83 -19.98 -19.65
C CYS A 211 12.70 -20.81 -20.29
N GLY A 212 12.74 -21.00 -21.60
CA GLY A 212 11.77 -21.84 -22.33
C GLY A 212 10.57 -21.09 -22.89
N GLY A 213 10.46 -19.77 -22.68
CA GLY A 213 9.49 -18.92 -23.36
C GLY A 213 8.03 -19.07 -22.88
N LYS A 214 7.15 -18.32 -23.54
CA LYS A 214 5.70 -18.31 -23.25
C LYS A 214 5.10 -19.73 -23.38
N GLY A 215 4.25 -20.08 -22.41
CA GLY A 215 3.56 -21.37 -22.35
C GLY A 215 4.33 -22.51 -21.66
N SER A 216 5.64 -22.33 -21.42
CA SER A 216 6.46 -23.27 -20.65
C SER A 216 6.02 -23.41 -19.19
N VAL A 217 6.51 -24.45 -18.50
CA VAL A 217 6.29 -24.63 -17.06
C VAL A 217 6.88 -23.45 -16.28
N ALA A 218 8.09 -23.00 -16.66
CA ALA A 218 8.73 -21.83 -16.06
C ALA A 218 7.87 -20.56 -16.23
N HIS A 219 7.27 -20.36 -17.40
CA HIS A 219 6.39 -19.23 -17.65
C HIS A 219 5.15 -19.28 -16.76
N LYS A 220 4.47 -20.43 -16.66
CA LYS A 220 3.31 -20.58 -15.77
C LYS A 220 3.67 -20.30 -14.31
N SER A 221 4.80 -20.81 -13.82
CA SER A 221 5.27 -20.53 -12.47
C SER A 221 5.61 -19.05 -12.24
N ALA A 222 6.23 -18.39 -13.23
CA ALA A 222 6.55 -16.98 -13.15
C ALA A 222 5.29 -16.09 -13.16
N VAL A 223 4.27 -16.47 -13.93
CA VAL A 223 2.95 -15.82 -13.90
C VAL A 223 2.32 -15.94 -12.51
N VAL A 224 2.37 -17.11 -11.87
CA VAL A 224 1.88 -17.27 -10.48
C VAL A 224 2.64 -16.34 -9.52
N GLY A 225 3.98 -16.28 -9.63
CA GLY A 225 4.79 -15.37 -8.83
C GLY A 225 4.40 -13.89 -9.00
N ASP A 226 4.18 -13.45 -10.24
CA ASP A 226 3.73 -12.09 -10.53
C ASP A 226 2.35 -11.80 -9.95
N THR A 227 1.40 -12.73 -10.06
CA THR A 227 0.06 -12.56 -9.45
C THR A 227 0.08 -12.47 -7.91
N VAL A 228 1.06 -13.11 -7.26
CA VAL A 228 1.33 -12.92 -5.82
C VAL A 228 1.95 -11.54 -5.56
N GLY A 229 2.82 -11.09 -6.47
CA GLY A 229 3.54 -9.81 -6.41
C GLY A 229 2.69 -8.58 -6.72
N ASP A 230 1.59 -8.71 -7.46
CA ASP A 230 0.70 -7.61 -7.83
C ASP A 230 0.10 -6.87 -6.62
N PRO A 231 -0.58 -7.54 -5.66
CA PRO A 231 -1.08 -6.85 -4.47
C PRO A 231 0.05 -6.30 -3.59
N PHE A 232 1.25 -6.89 -3.63
CA PHE A 232 2.43 -6.39 -2.92
C PHE A 232 2.90 -5.05 -3.52
N LYS A 233 3.20 -5.03 -4.81
CA LYS A 233 3.87 -3.88 -5.46
C LYS A 233 2.92 -2.76 -5.84
N ASP A 234 1.65 -3.05 -6.13
CA ASP A 234 0.70 -2.07 -6.68
C ASP A 234 -0.42 -1.70 -5.72
N THR A 235 -0.56 -2.38 -4.58
CA THR A 235 -1.56 -2.03 -3.56
C THR A 235 -0.93 -1.81 -2.19
N ALA A 236 -0.48 -2.86 -1.51
CA ALA A 236 -0.04 -2.78 -0.12
C ALA A 236 1.23 -1.94 0.06
N GLY A 237 2.30 -2.26 -0.67
CA GLY A 237 3.61 -1.61 -0.54
C GLY A 237 3.56 -0.10 -0.68
N PRO A 238 3.03 0.46 -1.79
CA PRO A 238 2.90 1.91 -1.96
C PRO A 238 1.95 2.57 -0.95
N SER A 239 0.88 1.87 -0.55
CA SER A 239 -0.14 2.46 0.33
C SER A 239 0.34 2.66 1.77
N ILE A 240 1.35 1.91 2.22
CA ILE A 240 1.97 2.11 3.54
C ILE A 240 2.47 3.55 3.71
N ASN A 241 3.05 4.15 2.66
CA ASN A 241 3.52 5.54 2.72
C ASN A 241 2.37 6.52 3.04
N THR A 242 1.25 6.36 2.36
CA THR A 242 0.05 7.16 2.62
C THR A 242 -0.50 6.88 4.02
N GLN A 243 -0.52 5.61 4.45
CA GLN A 243 -0.96 5.24 5.79
C GLN A 243 -0.11 5.88 6.88
N ILE A 244 1.22 5.89 6.77
CA ILE A 244 2.14 6.57 7.70
C ILE A 244 1.84 8.07 7.77
N THR A 245 1.62 8.70 6.60
CA THR A 245 1.27 10.12 6.52
C THR A 245 -0.05 10.41 7.24
N VAL A 246 -1.08 9.59 7.01
CA VAL A 246 -2.41 9.73 7.63
C VAL A 246 -2.32 9.58 9.15
N VAL A 247 -1.65 8.55 9.67
CA VAL A 247 -1.55 8.36 11.12
C VAL A 247 -0.74 9.49 11.78
N SER A 248 0.28 10.02 11.10
CA SER A 248 1.06 11.16 11.59
C SER A 248 0.21 12.44 11.65
N LEU A 249 -0.55 12.72 10.59
CA LEU A 249 -1.45 13.88 10.55
C LEU A 249 -2.56 13.79 11.61
N VAL A 250 -3.19 12.62 11.75
CA VAL A 250 -4.21 12.39 12.79
C VAL A 250 -3.61 12.56 14.19
N SER A 251 -2.38 12.07 14.39
CA SER A 251 -1.67 12.22 15.66
C SER A 251 -1.47 13.69 16.04
N SER A 252 -0.98 14.50 15.11
CA SER A 252 -0.77 15.93 15.34
C SER A 252 -2.09 16.69 15.52
N LEU A 253 -3.10 16.39 14.68
CA LEU A 253 -4.40 17.05 14.73
C LEU A 253 -5.12 16.83 16.07
N LEU A 254 -4.96 15.66 16.66
CA LEU A 254 -5.61 15.28 17.92
C LEU A 254 -4.70 15.43 19.14
N SER A 255 -3.53 16.07 18.99
CA SER A 255 -2.55 16.27 20.07
C SER A 255 -3.15 16.91 21.33
N VAL A 256 -3.96 17.97 21.17
CA VAL A 256 -4.69 18.64 22.25
C VAL A 256 -5.62 17.68 22.99
N ILE A 257 -6.34 16.82 22.25
CA ILE A 257 -7.25 15.84 22.84
C ILE A 257 -6.45 14.81 23.64
N PHE A 258 -5.34 14.32 23.09
CA PHE A 258 -4.49 13.35 23.77
C PHE A 258 -3.79 13.92 25.00
N LEU A 259 -3.53 15.23 25.05
CA LEU A 259 -2.99 15.90 26.25
C LEU A 259 -4.01 16.00 27.39
N GLN A 260 -5.30 16.18 27.07
CA GLN A 260 -6.32 16.46 28.09
C GLN A 260 -7.10 15.22 28.53
N PHE A 261 -7.31 14.26 27.62
CA PHE A 261 -8.25 13.16 27.80
C PHE A 261 -7.59 11.78 27.74
N SER A 262 -6.25 11.68 27.83
CA SER A 262 -5.61 10.38 27.96
C SER A 262 -5.91 9.74 29.32
N ILE A 263 -6.04 8.42 29.33
CA ILE A 263 -6.31 7.64 30.54
C ILE A 263 -5.04 7.51 31.39
N PHE A 264 -3.91 7.27 30.73
CA PHE A 264 -2.58 7.13 31.32
C PHE A 264 -1.65 8.26 30.86
#